data_AF-A0A7C5LHB0-F1
#
_entry.id   AF-A0A7C5LHB0-F1
#
_cell.length_a   1.000
_cell.length_b   1.000
_cell.length_c   1.000
_cell.angle_alpha   90.00
_cell.angle_beta   90.00
_cell.angle_gamma   90.00
#
_symmetry.space_group_name_H-M   'P 1'
#
loop_
_entity.id
_entity.type
_entity.pdbx_description
1 polymer ?
#
loop_
_entity_poly.entity_id
_entity_poly.type
_entity_poly.pdbx_seq_one_letter_code
_entity_poly.pdbx_strand_id
1 'polypeptide(L)'
;MPKLTPEIFDYFSEVKSRSNMWNKQRLELKQTLVDFASTFYDTFNLSDLDLEMTASDHYPSLWNFRCVDRQLVFFSRGKESRKVVEEVIDINRSLKTTIQDPTPYFKHLFIGVEVNFVSISIAVCLNWKAWVDRENFLTRLQNEQERLKFLDIMRSLPEEYMVKIDDVLEINVKNLSEENLNTLIEKYRLSEGFWKMGLFIHKDNAIALGEDLWEVLRVAFMLLLPVYEFCAWNRSNDFISMSEKQKAAEEKKLIIAQQHVLEEEAFKSEKEKERLERIQRFNVLKEEIRSSAEIGLHGDFSGESLLRSSSRVRVKHPLPSKWEKPQNEVKKAQNAVSNLHKIFREEKDKKEHIEETRKHSKEEREPDSFKFGDIVTITEGILKGRVGVVHEVDTKGNVKIILGSMVTRIPVSGIRHFKRRK
;
A
#
# COMPACT_ATOMS: atom_id res chain seq x y z
N MET A 1 -20.37 9.34 13.57
CA MET A 1 -19.64 8.05 13.70
C MET A 1 -20.07 7.37 14.99
N PRO A 2 -20.18 6.04 15.04
CA PRO A 2 -20.65 5.33 16.24
C PRO A 2 -19.65 5.44 17.40
N LYS A 3 -20.14 5.35 18.64
CA LYS A 3 -19.29 5.31 19.84
C LYS A 3 -18.57 3.98 19.93
N LEU A 4 -17.30 3.99 20.33
CA LEU A 4 -16.60 2.75 20.65
C LEU A 4 -17.05 2.22 22.01
N THR A 5 -17.37 0.93 22.08
CA THR A 5 -17.72 0.24 23.33
C THR A 5 -16.54 -0.62 23.81
N PRO A 6 -16.49 -1.00 25.11
CA PRO A 6 -15.44 -1.88 25.63
C PRO A 6 -15.30 -3.20 24.84
N GLU A 7 -16.44 -3.76 24.38
CA GLU A 7 -16.48 -5.04 23.69
C GLU A 7 -15.73 -5.02 22.35
N ILE A 8 -15.64 -3.86 21.69
CA ILE A 8 -14.92 -3.70 20.42
C ILE A 8 -13.45 -4.07 20.59
N PHE A 9 -12.83 -3.63 21.68
CA PHE A 9 -11.43 -3.93 21.97
C PHE A 9 -11.24 -5.42 22.29
N ASP A 10 -12.21 -6.03 23.00
CA ASP A 10 -12.13 -7.44 23.38
C ASP A 10 -12.08 -8.39 22.17
N TYR A 11 -12.65 -8.02 21.01
CA TYR A 11 -12.60 -8.84 19.79
C TYR A 11 -11.18 -9.18 19.33
N PHE A 12 -10.20 -8.39 19.78
CA PHE A 12 -8.78 -8.52 19.48
C PHE A 12 -7.97 -9.22 20.58
N SER A 13 -8.62 -9.68 21.65
CA SER A 13 -7.96 -10.49 22.67
C SER A 13 -7.35 -11.77 22.08
N GLU A 14 -6.31 -12.30 22.72
CA GLU A 14 -5.60 -13.51 22.26
C GLU A 14 -6.56 -14.69 21.98
N VAL A 15 -7.58 -14.85 22.83
CA VAL A 15 -8.59 -15.91 22.69
C VAL A 15 -9.52 -15.67 21.50
N LYS A 16 -9.96 -14.42 21.26
CA LYS A 16 -10.97 -14.10 20.24
C LYS A 16 -10.39 -13.82 18.86
N SER A 17 -9.14 -13.37 18.78
CA SER A 17 -8.43 -12.99 17.55
C SER A 17 -8.35 -14.11 16.52
N ARG A 18 -8.26 -15.37 16.97
CA ARG A 18 -8.15 -16.57 16.11
C ARG A 18 -9.49 -17.23 15.79
N SER A 19 -10.58 -16.78 16.42
CA SER A 19 -11.90 -17.38 16.29
C SER A 19 -12.71 -16.72 15.17
N ASN A 20 -13.44 -17.51 14.38
CA ASN A 20 -14.37 -17.00 13.36
C ASN A 20 -15.68 -16.44 13.96
N MET A 21 -15.97 -16.71 15.23
CA MET A 21 -17.22 -16.27 15.88
C MET A 21 -17.39 -14.75 15.92
N TRP A 22 -16.28 -14.01 15.83
CA TRP A 22 -16.24 -12.55 15.94
C TRP A 22 -16.09 -11.85 14.59
N ASN A 23 -16.15 -12.58 13.47
CA ASN A 23 -15.93 -12.02 12.13
C ASN A 23 -16.98 -10.96 11.79
N LYS A 24 -18.24 -11.15 12.22
CA LYS A 24 -19.32 -10.17 11.96
C LYS A 24 -19.03 -8.83 12.64
N GLN A 25 -18.66 -8.86 13.92
CA GLN A 25 -18.40 -7.65 14.69
C GLN A 25 -17.14 -6.94 14.21
N ARG A 26 -16.10 -7.70 13.83
CA ARG A 26 -14.90 -7.13 13.19
C ARG A 26 -15.22 -6.53 11.82
N LEU A 27 -16.14 -7.11 11.05
CA LEU A 27 -16.60 -6.51 9.79
C LEU A 27 -17.33 -5.18 10.01
N GLU A 28 -18.21 -5.10 11.01
CA GLU A 28 -18.91 -3.87 11.40
C GLU A 28 -17.91 -2.77 11.82
N LEU A 29 -16.90 -3.12 12.61
CA LEU A 29 -15.82 -2.20 12.95
C LEU A 29 -15.02 -1.77 11.71
N LYS A 30 -14.65 -2.73 10.84
CA LYS A 30 -13.93 -2.43 9.59
C LYS A 30 -14.70 -1.43 8.74
N GLN A 31 -16.01 -1.61 8.57
CA GLN A 31 -16.88 -0.69 7.84
C GLN A 31 -16.88 0.70 8.48
N THR A 32 -17.04 0.76 9.81
CA THR A 32 -16.95 2.03 10.56
C THR A 32 -15.63 2.77 10.31
N LEU A 33 -14.50 2.05 10.37
CA LEU A 33 -13.18 2.64 10.14
C LEU A 33 -13.00 3.07 8.68
N VAL A 34 -13.55 2.33 7.72
CA VAL A 34 -13.52 2.68 6.29
C VAL A 34 -14.37 3.91 6.02
N ASP A 35 -15.57 3.99 6.58
CA ASP A 35 -16.45 5.16 6.46
C ASP A 35 -15.79 6.38 7.09
N PHE A 36 -15.18 6.23 8.27
CA PHE A 36 -14.38 7.27 8.90
C PHE A 36 -13.22 7.72 8.01
N ALA A 37 -12.44 6.77 7.51
CA ALA A 37 -11.29 7.05 6.67
C ALA A 37 -11.68 7.73 5.35
N SER A 38 -12.85 7.39 4.79
CA SER A 38 -13.36 8.05 3.58
C SER A 38 -13.60 9.56 3.79
N THR A 39 -13.80 10.02 5.03
CA THR A 39 -13.92 11.46 5.30
C THR A 39 -12.62 12.24 5.10
N PHE A 40 -11.48 11.56 4.91
CA PHE A 40 -10.20 12.18 4.57
C PHE A 40 -9.99 12.45 3.08
N TYR A 41 -10.91 12.01 2.19
CA TYR A 41 -10.70 12.20 0.74
C TYR A 41 -10.53 13.67 0.35
N ASP A 42 -11.34 14.57 0.91
CA ASP A 42 -11.22 16.00 0.65
C ASP A 42 -9.90 16.57 1.18
N THR A 43 -9.37 16.01 2.27
CA THR A 43 -8.07 16.36 2.81
C THR A 43 -6.94 16.01 1.83
N PHE A 44 -6.96 14.81 1.22
CA PHE A 44 -5.91 14.40 0.28
C PHE A 44 -5.80 15.35 -0.89
N ASN A 45 -6.95 15.75 -1.44
CA ASN A 45 -7.05 16.70 -2.54
C ASN A 45 -6.40 18.05 -2.21
N LEU A 46 -6.33 18.45 -0.94
CA LEU A 46 -5.65 19.68 -0.51
C LEU A 46 -4.13 19.52 -0.38
N SER A 47 -3.63 18.29 -0.21
CA SER A 47 -2.22 18.02 0.10
C SER A 47 -1.36 17.60 -1.11
N ASP A 48 -1.89 17.57 -2.34
CA ASP A 48 -1.23 17.01 -3.54
C ASP A 48 -0.70 15.57 -3.35
N LEU A 49 -1.15 14.87 -2.30
CA LEU A 49 -0.74 13.51 -1.98
C LEU A 49 -1.65 12.51 -2.69
N ASP A 50 -1.08 11.74 -3.61
CA ASP A 50 -1.73 10.57 -4.21
C ASP A 50 -1.70 9.40 -3.23
N LEU A 51 -2.74 9.30 -2.39
CA LEU A 51 -2.90 8.26 -1.39
C LEU A 51 -4.11 7.37 -1.68
N GLU A 52 -3.89 6.06 -1.57
CA GLU A 52 -4.93 5.05 -1.72
C GLU A 52 -5.26 4.43 -0.37
N MET A 53 -6.55 4.38 -0.05
CA MET A 53 -7.07 3.76 1.16
C MET A 53 -7.09 2.24 1.03
N THR A 54 -6.68 1.54 2.09
CA THR A 54 -6.75 0.08 2.19
C THR A 54 -7.12 -0.31 3.62
N ALA A 55 -7.72 -1.49 3.80
CA ALA A 55 -8.15 -1.98 5.10
C ALA A 55 -7.77 -3.45 5.29
N SER A 56 -7.31 -3.80 6.49
CA SER A 56 -6.89 -5.16 6.86
C SER A 56 -8.04 -6.18 6.80
N ASP A 57 -7.68 -7.47 6.76
CA ASP A 57 -8.64 -8.56 6.90
C ASP A 57 -9.34 -8.50 8.27
N HIS A 58 -10.65 -8.77 8.28
CA HIS A 58 -11.47 -8.82 9.49
C HIS A 58 -11.66 -10.24 10.02
N TYR A 59 -11.26 -11.26 9.25
CA TYR A 59 -11.34 -12.67 9.62
C TYR A 59 -9.94 -13.31 9.64
N PRO A 60 -9.73 -14.38 10.43
CA PRO A 60 -8.50 -15.17 10.40
C PRO A 60 -8.27 -15.76 9.00
N SER A 61 -7.24 -15.30 8.32
CA SER A 61 -6.88 -15.68 6.95
C SER A 61 -5.42 -16.12 6.88
N LEU A 62 -4.97 -16.66 5.74
CA LEU A 62 -3.54 -16.93 5.56
C LEU A 62 -2.69 -15.65 5.57
N TRP A 63 -3.28 -14.50 5.20
CA TRP A 63 -2.62 -13.20 5.07
C TRP A 63 -2.36 -12.51 6.42
N ASN A 64 -2.99 -12.98 7.49
CA ASN A 64 -2.77 -12.50 8.86
C ASN A 64 -2.40 -13.65 9.82
N PHE A 65 -1.81 -14.72 9.29
CA PHE A 65 -1.39 -15.89 10.09
C PHE A 65 -2.52 -16.50 10.94
N ARG A 66 -3.75 -16.44 10.41
CA ARG A 66 -4.98 -16.89 11.07
C ARG A 66 -5.21 -16.20 12.41
N CYS A 67 -4.87 -14.92 12.50
CA CYS A 67 -5.00 -14.11 13.70
C CYS A 67 -5.44 -12.69 13.33
N VAL A 68 -6.47 -12.19 14.01
CA VAL A 68 -6.89 -10.78 13.92
C VAL A 68 -6.71 -10.15 15.30
N ASP A 69 -5.46 -9.78 15.60
CA ASP A 69 -5.04 -9.09 16.82
C ASP A 69 -5.22 -7.56 16.73
N ARG A 70 -5.51 -7.06 15.53
CA ARG A 70 -5.84 -5.66 15.24
C ARG A 70 -6.66 -5.50 13.98
N GLN A 71 -7.39 -4.39 13.89
CA GLN A 71 -8.06 -3.89 12.69
C GLN A 71 -7.36 -2.60 12.26
N LEU A 72 -7.00 -2.49 10.98
CA LEU A 72 -6.27 -1.33 10.45
C LEU A 72 -6.97 -0.82 9.19
N VAL A 73 -7.19 0.51 9.13
CA VAL A 73 -7.48 1.22 7.88
C VAL A 73 -6.40 2.26 7.67
N PHE A 74 -5.79 2.26 6.51
CA PHE A 74 -4.58 3.03 6.25
C PHE A 74 -4.53 3.55 4.82
N PHE A 75 -3.68 4.54 4.63
CA PHE A 75 -3.39 5.21 3.39
C PHE A 75 -1.92 5.00 3.05
N SER A 76 -1.67 4.56 1.83
CA SER A 76 -0.33 4.42 1.28
C SER A 76 -0.29 5.04 -0.10
N ARG A 77 0.91 5.18 -0.67
CA ARG A 77 1.09 5.71 -2.04
C ARG A 77 0.11 5.10 -3.03
N GLY A 78 -0.43 5.94 -3.91
CA GLY A 78 -1.33 5.55 -4.97
C GLY A 78 -0.70 4.58 -5.96
N LYS A 79 -1.54 3.98 -6.81
CA LYS A 79 -1.18 2.80 -7.62
C LYS A 79 0.04 3.02 -8.51
N GLU A 80 0.16 4.18 -9.14
CA GLU A 80 1.28 4.49 -10.04
C GLU A 80 2.59 4.64 -9.28
N SER A 81 2.58 5.46 -8.23
CA SER A 81 3.72 5.65 -7.33
C SER A 81 4.13 4.35 -6.64
N ARG A 82 3.17 3.48 -6.30
CA ARG A 82 3.42 2.16 -5.72
C ARG A 82 4.16 1.26 -6.69
N LYS A 83 3.69 1.17 -7.94
CA LYS A 83 4.30 0.33 -8.98
C LYS A 83 5.77 0.67 -9.20
N VAL A 84 6.09 1.95 -9.24
CA VAL A 84 7.47 2.47 -9.38
C VAL A 84 8.40 1.95 -8.28
N VAL A 85 7.89 1.82 -7.04
CA VAL A 85 8.67 1.32 -5.91
C VAL A 85 8.69 -0.21 -5.87
N GLU A 86 7.55 -0.86 -6.13
CA GLU A 86 7.42 -2.33 -6.14
C GLU A 86 8.38 -2.98 -7.14
N GLU A 87 8.57 -2.38 -8.31
CA GLU A 87 9.49 -2.90 -9.32
C GLU A 87 10.93 -3.05 -8.82
N VAL A 88 11.36 -2.19 -7.91
CA VAL A 88 12.71 -2.24 -7.31
C VAL A 88 12.72 -3.13 -6.08
N ILE A 89 11.63 -3.15 -5.29
CA ILE A 89 11.50 -4.04 -4.14
C ILE A 89 11.56 -5.50 -4.57
N ASP A 90 10.84 -5.86 -5.63
CA ASP A 90 10.69 -7.25 -6.04
C ASP A 90 11.98 -7.83 -6.66
N ILE A 91 12.90 -6.99 -7.16
CA ILE A 91 14.22 -7.43 -7.66
C ILE A 91 15.07 -8.05 -6.57
N ASN A 92 14.97 -7.52 -5.34
CA ASN A 92 15.76 -7.99 -4.21
C ASN A 92 15.05 -9.10 -3.41
N ARG A 93 13.88 -9.57 -3.88
CA ARG A 93 13.08 -10.58 -3.17
C ARG A 93 12.99 -11.88 -3.97
N SER A 94 13.18 -12.99 -3.27
CA SER A 94 12.91 -14.31 -3.86
C SER A 94 11.40 -14.58 -3.93
N LEU A 95 10.96 -15.36 -4.92
CA LEU A 95 9.59 -15.89 -5.03
C LEU A 95 9.12 -16.56 -3.72
N LYS A 96 10.02 -17.28 -3.05
CA LYS A 96 9.75 -17.94 -1.76
C LYS A 96 9.37 -16.93 -0.67
N THR A 97 10.09 -15.81 -0.60
CA THR A 97 9.83 -14.74 0.37
C THR A 97 8.49 -14.05 0.10
N THR A 98 8.14 -13.85 -1.17
CA THR A 98 6.86 -13.24 -1.57
C THR A 98 5.66 -14.12 -1.20
N ILE A 99 5.78 -15.44 -1.34
CA ILE A 99 4.71 -16.38 -0.97
C ILE A 99 4.54 -16.46 0.56
N GLN A 100 5.64 -16.38 1.32
CA GLN A 100 5.61 -16.49 2.78
C GLN A 100 5.17 -15.22 3.51
N ASP A 101 5.30 -14.07 2.86
CA ASP A 101 4.93 -12.77 3.42
C ASP A 101 4.00 -12.04 2.45
N PRO A 102 2.75 -12.52 2.37
CA PRO A 102 1.89 -12.22 1.25
C PRO A 102 1.21 -10.84 1.48
N THR A 103 1.43 -10.24 2.65
CA THR A 103 0.81 -9.02 3.11
C THR A 103 1.45 -7.77 2.45
N PRO A 104 0.75 -7.08 1.55
CA PRO A 104 1.35 -6.02 0.73
C PRO A 104 1.73 -4.77 1.53
N TYR A 105 1.12 -4.55 2.70
CA TYR A 105 1.32 -3.34 3.50
C TYR A 105 2.61 -3.30 4.33
N PHE A 106 3.43 -4.35 4.33
CA PHE A 106 4.78 -4.29 4.93
C PHE A 106 5.83 -3.72 3.96
N LYS A 107 5.49 -3.51 2.68
CA LYS A 107 6.43 -3.03 1.65
C LYS A 107 6.57 -1.51 1.59
N HIS A 108 5.65 -0.77 2.22
CA HIS A 108 5.54 0.67 2.06
C HIS A 108 5.30 1.36 3.40
N LEU A 109 5.75 2.61 3.49
CA LEU A 109 5.27 3.54 4.51
C LEU A 109 3.76 3.79 4.33
N PHE A 110 3.00 3.79 5.43
CA PHE A 110 1.60 4.19 5.43
C PHE A 110 1.26 5.07 6.63
N ILE A 111 0.13 5.77 6.56
CA ILE A 111 -0.51 6.46 7.68
C ILE A 111 -1.90 5.87 7.89
N GLY A 112 -2.30 5.56 9.11
CA GLY A 112 -3.60 4.92 9.32
C GLY A 112 -4.06 4.83 10.75
N VAL A 113 -5.30 4.37 10.91
CA VAL A 113 -5.96 4.13 12.20
C VAL A 113 -5.94 2.64 12.51
N GLU A 114 -5.34 2.28 13.64
CA GLU A 114 -5.27 0.92 14.17
C GLU A 114 -6.12 0.80 15.43
N VAL A 115 -6.96 -0.22 15.51
CA VAL A 115 -7.65 -0.65 16.73
C VAL A 115 -7.12 -2.02 17.12
N ASN A 116 -6.64 -2.16 18.34
CA ASN A 116 -6.18 -3.43 18.92
C ASN A 116 -6.81 -3.65 20.30
N PHE A 117 -6.36 -4.67 21.04
CA PHE A 117 -6.93 -4.99 22.36
C PHE A 117 -6.74 -3.87 23.41
N VAL A 118 -5.69 -3.06 23.28
CA VAL A 118 -5.26 -2.10 24.32
C VAL A 118 -5.64 -0.67 23.95
N SER A 119 -5.66 -0.34 22.67
CA SER A 119 -5.69 1.04 22.21
C SER A 119 -6.32 1.20 20.84
N ILE A 120 -6.72 2.44 20.56
CA ILE A 120 -6.87 2.97 19.21
C ILE A 120 -5.74 3.95 18.97
N SER A 121 -5.13 3.88 17.80
CA SER A 121 -4.02 4.77 17.44
C SER A 121 -4.14 5.26 16.02
N ILE A 122 -3.56 6.42 15.77
CA ILE A 122 -3.34 6.95 14.43
C ILE A 122 -1.88 7.33 14.29
N ALA A 123 -1.20 6.72 13.33
CA ALA A 123 0.24 6.83 13.21
C ALA A 123 0.71 6.72 11.77
N VAL A 124 1.85 7.37 11.50
CA VAL A 124 2.73 7.05 10.38
C VAL A 124 3.54 5.82 10.78
N CYS A 125 3.41 4.76 9.99
CA CYS A 125 3.98 3.44 10.26
C CYS A 125 4.98 3.09 9.16
N LEU A 126 6.23 2.89 9.57
CA LEU A 126 7.32 2.41 8.73
C LEU A 126 7.70 1.01 9.19
N ASN A 127 7.41 0.00 8.36
CA ASN A 127 7.83 -1.37 8.64
C ASN A 127 9.30 -1.57 8.27
N TRP A 128 10.01 -2.43 9.01
CA TRP A 128 11.38 -2.83 8.69
C TRP A 128 11.54 -3.32 7.24
N LYS A 129 10.54 -4.04 6.69
CA LYS A 129 10.56 -4.57 5.32
C LYS A 129 10.28 -3.54 4.24
N ALA A 130 9.83 -2.34 4.59
CA ALA A 130 9.62 -1.23 3.66
C ALA A 130 10.97 -0.57 3.31
N TRP A 131 11.90 -1.36 2.78
CA TRP A 131 13.31 -1.00 2.73
C TRP A 131 13.60 0.27 1.93
N VAL A 132 12.82 0.56 0.88
CA VAL A 132 13.00 1.79 0.07
C VAL A 132 12.74 3.02 0.92
N ASP A 133 11.59 3.05 1.61
CA ASP A 133 11.23 4.14 2.51
C ASP A 133 12.17 4.20 3.72
N ARG A 134 12.51 3.04 4.26
CA ARG A 134 13.39 2.89 5.41
C ARG A 134 14.79 3.45 5.13
N GLU A 135 15.45 2.92 4.10
CA GLU A 135 16.81 3.37 3.77
C GLU A 135 16.80 4.84 3.36
N ASN A 136 15.80 5.29 2.59
CA ASN A 136 15.68 6.70 2.25
C ASN A 136 15.59 7.59 3.50
N PHE A 137 14.68 7.25 4.42
CA PHE A 137 14.49 7.98 5.67
C PHE A 137 15.75 7.96 6.54
N LEU A 138 16.38 6.80 6.71
CA LEU A 138 17.58 6.66 7.53
C LEU A 138 18.78 7.40 6.94
N THR A 139 19.01 7.33 5.62
CA THR A 139 20.05 8.09 4.93
C THR A 139 19.75 9.59 5.00
N ARG A 140 18.49 9.99 4.85
CA ARG A 140 18.07 11.39 5.00
C ARG A 140 18.41 11.94 6.40
N LEU A 141 18.22 11.16 7.47
CA LEU A 141 18.57 11.57 8.84
C LEU A 141 20.08 11.67 9.12
N GLN A 142 20.93 11.11 8.25
CA GLN A 142 22.39 11.30 8.36
C GLN A 142 22.79 12.73 7.99
N ASN A 143 22.02 13.40 7.13
CA ASN A 143 22.20 14.81 6.83
C ASN A 143 21.72 15.67 8.02
N GLU A 144 22.59 16.54 8.53
CA GLU A 144 22.31 17.38 9.70
C GLU A 144 21.12 18.32 9.50
N GLN A 145 21.01 18.97 8.34
CA GLN A 145 19.91 19.90 8.05
C GLN A 145 18.57 19.17 7.99
N GLU A 146 18.53 18.02 7.34
CA GLU A 146 17.32 17.19 7.25
C GLU A 146 16.94 16.58 8.60
N ARG A 147 17.93 16.21 9.42
CA ARG A 147 17.70 15.74 10.80
C ARG A 147 17.08 16.83 11.67
N LEU A 148 17.59 18.05 11.62
CA LEU A 148 17.01 19.19 12.33
C LEU A 148 15.57 19.48 11.86
N LYS A 149 15.34 19.45 10.54
CA LYS A 149 14.00 19.58 9.95
C LYS A 149 13.04 18.51 10.45
N PHE A 150 13.48 17.26 10.56
CA PHE A 150 12.68 16.19 11.13
C PHE A 150 12.34 16.47 12.60
N LEU A 151 13.34 16.83 13.42
CA LEU A 151 13.11 17.17 14.82
C LEU A 151 12.14 18.35 14.97
N ASP A 152 12.19 19.35 14.10
CA ASP A 152 11.25 20.46 14.10
C ASP A 152 9.83 20.04 13.73
N ILE A 153 9.67 19.14 12.75
CA ILE A 153 8.37 18.51 12.45
C ILE A 153 7.85 17.79 13.69
N MET A 154 8.65 16.91 14.30
CA MET A 154 8.23 16.13 15.46
C MET A 154 7.90 17.01 16.68
N ARG A 155 8.70 18.05 16.94
CA ARG A 155 8.47 19.01 18.04
C ARG A 155 7.26 19.90 17.82
N SER A 156 6.82 20.08 16.57
CA SER A 156 5.59 20.82 16.27
C SER A 156 4.32 20.04 16.63
N LEU A 157 4.39 18.72 16.74
CA LEU A 157 3.28 17.88 17.17
C LEU A 157 2.93 18.15 18.65
N PRO A 158 1.66 17.94 19.07
CA PRO A 158 1.26 17.99 20.47
C PRO A 158 2.06 17.02 21.36
N GLU A 159 2.10 17.29 22.67
CA GLU A 159 2.92 16.49 23.60
C GLU A 159 2.41 15.06 23.77
N GLU A 160 1.16 14.76 23.44
CA GLU A 160 0.58 13.43 23.53
C GLU A 160 1.07 12.47 22.43
N TYR A 161 1.82 12.99 21.45
CA TYR A 161 2.36 12.20 20.35
C TYR A 161 3.64 11.48 20.76
N MET A 162 3.81 10.29 20.21
CA MET A 162 4.88 9.38 20.59
C MET A 162 5.51 8.74 19.37
N VAL A 163 6.79 8.40 19.52
CA VAL A 163 7.56 7.57 18.62
C VAL A 163 7.73 6.21 19.28
N LYS A 164 7.28 5.14 18.61
CA LYS A 164 7.38 3.76 19.09
C LYS A 164 8.15 2.89 18.12
N ILE A 165 8.93 1.94 18.66
CA ILE A 165 9.49 0.82 17.91
C ILE A 165 8.86 -0.45 18.49
N ASP A 166 7.76 -0.89 17.88
CA ASP A 166 6.84 -1.90 18.44
C ASP A 166 6.69 -1.77 19.98
N ASP A 167 7.00 -2.83 20.72
CA ASP A 167 6.94 -2.90 22.18
C ASP A 167 8.33 -2.67 22.84
N VAL A 168 9.34 -2.29 22.06
CA VAL A 168 10.75 -2.22 22.52
C VAL A 168 11.09 -0.85 23.09
N LEU A 169 10.61 0.22 22.45
CA LEU A 169 10.95 1.59 22.84
C LEU A 169 9.81 2.54 22.51
N GLU A 170 9.53 3.44 23.45
CA GLU A 170 8.55 4.51 23.31
C GLU A 170 9.14 5.82 23.83
N ILE A 171 9.09 6.87 23.00
CA ILE A 171 9.63 8.19 23.31
C ILE A 171 8.59 9.25 22.95
N ASN A 172 8.33 10.15 23.89
CA ASN A 172 7.50 11.32 23.66
C ASN A 172 8.16 12.28 22.66
N VAL A 173 7.41 12.83 21.70
CA VAL A 173 7.97 13.72 20.67
C VAL A 173 8.63 14.97 21.23
N LYS A 174 8.22 15.46 22.41
CA LYS A 174 8.85 16.61 23.08
C LYS A 174 10.21 16.27 23.69
N ASN A 175 10.44 15.00 24.00
CA ASN A 175 11.69 14.49 24.54
C ASN A 175 12.63 13.97 23.44
N LEU A 176 12.27 14.17 22.17
CA LEU A 176 13.08 13.77 21.03
C LEU A 176 14.24 14.78 20.82
N SER A 177 15.42 14.39 21.31
CA SER A 177 16.71 15.04 21.07
C SER A 177 17.46 14.34 19.94
N GLU A 178 18.55 14.93 19.44
CA GLU A 178 19.43 14.27 18.46
C GLU A 178 20.04 12.98 19.01
N GLU A 179 20.44 12.98 20.28
CA GLU A 179 21.00 11.80 20.95
C GLU A 179 19.98 10.65 21.04
N ASN A 180 18.75 10.96 21.48
CA ASN A 180 17.68 9.97 21.55
C ASN A 180 17.24 9.50 20.16
N LEU A 181 17.28 10.37 19.15
CA LEU A 181 17.00 10.02 17.77
C LEU A 181 18.04 9.03 17.21
N ASN A 182 19.32 9.23 17.47
CA ASN A 182 20.36 8.27 17.07
C ASN A 182 20.15 6.92 17.76
N THR A 183 19.80 6.93 19.05
CA THR A 183 19.46 5.70 19.78
C THR A 183 18.24 4.99 19.18
N LEU A 184 17.21 5.74 18.78
CA LEU A 184 16.04 5.19 18.07
C LEU A 184 16.43 4.56 16.73
N ILE A 185 17.27 5.24 15.94
CA ILE A 185 17.76 4.73 14.65
C ILE A 185 18.47 3.39 14.84
N GLU A 186 19.40 3.30 15.78
CA GLU A 186 20.16 2.07 16.03
C GLU A 186 19.25 0.94 16.52
N LYS A 187 18.33 1.22 17.44
CA LYS A 187 17.36 0.21 17.89
C LYS A 187 16.43 -0.23 16.77
N TYR A 188 16.00 0.69 15.91
CA TYR A 188 15.14 0.35 14.79
C TYR A 188 15.87 -0.53 13.77
N ARG A 189 17.16 -0.25 13.52
CA ARG A 189 18.03 -1.09 12.68
C ARG A 189 18.17 -2.52 13.16
N LEU A 190 18.11 -2.71 14.48
CA LEU A 190 18.18 -4.02 15.11
C LEU A 190 16.81 -4.69 15.25
N SER A 191 15.73 -3.93 15.14
CA SER A 191 14.37 -4.44 15.22
C SER A 191 13.85 -4.88 13.85
N GLU A 192 13.20 -6.04 13.77
CA GLU A 192 12.43 -6.43 12.57
C GLU A 192 11.00 -5.83 12.57
N GLY A 193 10.84 -4.71 13.28
CA GLY A 193 9.56 -4.20 13.74
C GLY A 193 8.97 -3.02 12.96
N PHE A 194 8.00 -2.34 13.57
CA PHE A 194 7.49 -1.06 13.09
C PHE A 194 8.08 0.12 13.86
N TRP A 195 8.56 1.12 13.12
CA TRP A 195 8.66 2.48 13.63
C TRP A 195 7.31 3.18 13.44
N LYS A 196 6.61 3.48 14.53
CA LYS A 196 5.32 4.17 14.54
C LYS A 196 5.48 5.57 15.13
N MET A 197 4.94 6.60 14.46
CA MET A 197 4.94 7.99 14.92
C MET A 197 3.50 8.49 14.91
N GLY A 198 2.93 8.78 16.08
CA GLY A 198 1.50 9.07 16.14
C GLY A 198 0.93 9.30 17.51
N LEU A 199 -0.40 9.35 17.55
CA LEU A 199 -1.21 9.45 18.75
C LEU A 199 -1.74 8.06 19.10
N PHE A 200 -1.53 7.64 20.35
CA PHE A 200 -1.95 6.34 20.86
C PHE A 200 -2.86 6.54 22.06
N ILE A 201 -4.13 6.17 21.93
CA ILE A 201 -5.17 6.41 22.93
C ILE A 201 -5.54 5.06 23.57
N HIS A 202 -5.25 4.92 24.86
CA HIS A 202 -5.66 3.74 25.62
C HIS A 202 -7.19 3.55 25.55
N LYS A 203 -7.66 2.30 25.54
CA LYS A 203 -9.09 1.98 25.34
C LYS A 203 -10.02 2.74 26.30
N ASP A 204 -9.64 2.89 27.56
CA ASP A 204 -10.48 3.58 28.56
C ASP A 204 -10.66 5.06 28.20
N ASN A 205 -9.60 5.71 27.72
CA ASN A 205 -9.64 7.10 27.27
C ASN A 205 -10.42 7.23 25.96
N ALA A 206 -10.28 6.26 25.05
CA ALA A 206 -11.03 6.23 23.80
C ALA A 206 -12.54 6.10 24.04
N ILE A 207 -12.93 5.25 25.00
CA ILE A 207 -14.32 5.08 25.43
C ILE A 207 -14.84 6.38 26.09
N ALA A 208 -14.03 7.00 26.96
CA ALA A 208 -14.38 8.25 27.63
C ALA A 208 -14.58 9.42 26.65
N LEU A 209 -13.82 9.45 25.54
CA LEU A 209 -13.96 10.46 24.49
C LEU A 209 -15.27 10.33 23.69
N GLY A 210 -15.86 9.13 23.63
CA GLY A 210 -17.14 8.90 22.94
C GLY A 210 -17.13 9.37 21.48
N GLU A 211 -17.96 10.36 21.15
CA GLU A 211 -18.07 10.88 19.78
C GLU A 211 -16.91 11.81 19.39
N ASP A 212 -16.28 12.49 20.36
CA ASP A 212 -15.16 13.41 20.10
C ASP A 212 -13.90 12.67 19.64
N LEU A 213 -13.81 11.35 19.88
CA LEU A 213 -12.68 10.51 19.45
C LEU A 213 -12.41 10.64 17.95
N TRP A 214 -13.46 10.63 17.12
CA TRP A 214 -13.30 10.65 15.67
C TRP A 214 -12.73 11.98 15.18
N GLU A 215 -13.09 13.08 15.83
CA GLU A 215 -12.53 14.39 15.53
C GLU A 215 -11.09 14.52 16.00
N VAL A 216 -10.77 13.94 17.17
CA VAL A 216 -9.38 13.81 17.64
C VAL A 216 -8.52 13.07 16.62
N LEU A 217 -8.99 11.91 16.14
CA LEU A 217 -8.28 11.13 15.11
C LEU A 217 -8.19 11.90 13.80
N ARG A 218 -9.22 12.67 13.42
CA ARG A 218 -9.19 13.46 12.19
C ARG A 218 -8.12 14.56 12.25
N VAL A 219 -8.08 15.32 13.35
CA VAL A 219 -7.04 16.32 13.56
C VAL A 219 -5.65 15.68 13.60
N ALA A 220 -5.54 14.52 14.24
CA ALA A 220 -4.27 13.82 14.31
C ALA A 220 -3.77 13.36 12.93
N PHE A 221 -4.67 12.97 12.04
CA PHE A 221 -4.34 12.67 10.66
C PHE A 221 -3.67 13.87 9.97
N MET A 222 -4.27 15.05 10.07
CA MET A 222 -3.75 16.29 9.48
C MET A 222 -2.35 16.64 9.98
N LEU A 223 -2.15 16.53 11.30
CA LEU A 223 -0.87 16.86 11.94
C LEU A 223 0.25 15.89 11.54
N LEU A 224 -0.10 14.66 11.15
CA LEU A 224 0.86 13.63 10.76
C LEU A 224 1.21 13.65 9.26
N LEU A 225 0.51 14.41 8.42
CA LEU A 225 0.84 14.52 6.99
C LEU A 225 2.29 14.98 6.73
N PRO A 226 2.81 16.02 7.40
CA PRO A 226 4.21 16.42 7.22
C PRO A 226 5.22 15.36 7.67
N VAL A 227 4.85 14.51 8.64
CA VAL A 227 5.68 13.36 9.06
C VAL A 227 5.68 12.31 7.96
N TYR A 228 4.51 12.00 7.40
CA TYR A 228 4.37 11.06 6.29
C TYR A 228 5.19 11.52 5.08
N GLU A 229 5.06 12.78 4.66
CA GLU A 229 5.82 13.38 3.55
C GLU A 229 7.33 13.36 3.77
N PHE A 230 7.76 13.56 5.02
CA PHE A 230 9.18 13.51 5.35
C PHE A 230 9.74 12.09 5.22
N CYS A 231 8.99 11.08 5.68
CA CYS A 231 9.43 9.69 5.71
C CYS A 231 9.25 8.96 4.37
N ALA A 232 8.23 9.32 3.58
CA ALA A 232 7.92 8.64 2.33
C ALA A 232 8.99 8.94 1.27
N TRP A 233 9.49 7.90 0.61
CA TRP A 233 10.31 8.10 -0.59
C TRP A 233 9.45 8.65 -1.73
N ASN A 234 10.00 9.64 -2.43
CA ASN A 234 9.52 10.18 -3.68
C ASN A 234 10.73 10.66 -4.52
N ARG A 235 10.50 11.01 -5.78
CA ARG A 235 11.58 11.43 -6.68
C ARG A 235 12.30 12.72 -6.26
N SER A 236 11.62 13.60 -5.53
CA SER A 236 12.21 14.87 -5.08
C SER A 236 13.08 14.74 -3.82
N ASN A 237 12.97 13.61 -3.11
CA ASN A 237 13.72 13.33 -1.88
C ASN A 237 14.47 11.98 -1.96
N ASP A 238 15.05 11.67 -3.12
CA ASP A 238 15.74 10.40 -3.39
C ASP A 238 17.17 10.38 -2.82
N PHE A 239 17.31 10.09 -1.53
CA PHE A 239 18.61 10.01 -0.83
C PHE A 239 19.36 8.69 -1.06
N ILE A 240 18.73 7.72 -1.74
CA ILE A 240 19.29 6.37 -1.96
C ILE A 240 19.50 6.04 -3.45
N SER A 241 19.46 7.07 -4.31
CA SER A 241 19.63 6.99 -5.77
C SER A 241 18.75 5.92 -6.41
N MET A 242 17.50 5.81 -5.97
CA MET A 242 16.53 4.87 -6.53
C MET A 242 16.27 5.08 -8.01
N SER A 243 16.31 6.32 -8.47
CA SER A 243 16.14 6.65 -9.90
C SER A 243 17.19 5.97 -10.78
N GLU A 244 18.42 5.81 -10.28
CA GLU A 244 19.48 5.07 -10.98
C GLU A 244 19.29 3.56 -10.88
N LYS A 245 18.89 3.08 -9.70
CA LYS A 245 18.56 1.66 -9.48
C LYS A 245 17.40 1.19 -10.36
N GLN A 246 16.43 2.07 -10.64
CA GLN A 246 15.32 1.82 -11.57
C GLN A 246 15.80 1.64 -13.01
N LYS A 247 16.66 2.53 -13.50
CA LYS A 247 17.24 2.39 -14.85
C LYS A 247 18.03 1.09 -14.97
N ALA A 248 18.88 0.79 -13.98
CA ALA A 248 19.64 -0.46 -13.96
C ALA A 248 18.74 -1.71 -13.87
N ALA A 249 17.60 -1.61 -13.17
CA ALA A 249 16.59 -2.65 -13.09
C ALA A 249 15.90 -2.92 -14.43
N GLU A 250 15.51 -1.86 -15.14
CA GLU A 250 14.91 -1.94 -16.47
C GLU A 250 15.88 -2.55 -17.49
N GLU A 251 17.15 -2.13 -17.48
CA GLU A 251 18.20 -2.71 -18.32
C GLU A 251 18.40 -4.20 -18.04
N LYS A 252 18.45 -4.61 -16.77
CA LYS A 252 18.54 -6.03 -16.40
C LYS A 252 17.34 -6.85 -16.86
N LYS A 253 16.11 -6.32 -16.71
CA LYS A 253 14.89 -6.98 -17.21
C LYS A 253 14.95 -7.17 -18.73
N LEU A 254 15.45 -6.18 -19.46
CA LEU A 254 15.61 -6.24 -20.91
C LEU A 254 16.62 -7.33 -21.32
N ILE A 255 17.75 -7.42 -20.63
CA ILE A 255 18.76 -8.46 -20.87
C ILE A 255 18.18 -9.86 -20.59
N ILE A 256 17.49 -10.05 -19.47
CA ILE A 256 16.86 -11.34 -19.11
C ILE A 256 15.79 -11.71 -20.14
N ALA A 257 14.97 -10.76 -20.59
CA ALA A 257 13.97 -11.00 -21.62
C ALA A 257 14.60 -11.41 -22.96
N GLN A 258 15.70 -10.78 -23.35
CA GLN A 258 16.44 -11.17 -24.56
C GLN A 258 17.02 -12.58 -24.44
N GLN A 259 17.58 -12.94 -23.28
CA GLN A 259 18.08 -14.30 -23.02
C GLN A 259 16.96 -15.33 -23.12
N HIS A 260 15.80 -15.07 -22.52
CA HIS A 260 14.64 -15.97 -22.61
C HIS A 260 14.15 -16.17 -24.04
N VAL A 261 14.14 -15.12 -24.87
CA VAL A 261 13.79 -15.23 -26.29
C VAL A 261 14.78 -16.13 -27.02
N LEU A 262 16.08 -15.95 -26.78
CA LEU A 262 17.13 -16.79 -27.38
C LEU A 262 17.02 -18.26 -26.93
N GLU A 263 16.75 -18.50 -25.65
CA GLU A 263 16.53 -19.85 -25.11
C GLU A 263 15.28 -20.51 -25.70
N GLU A 264 14.18 -19.77 -25.86
CA GLU A 264 12.97 -20.28 -26.51
C GLU A 264 13.21 -20.61 -27.99
N GLU A 265 13.96 -19.79 -28.71
CA GLU A 265 14.34 -20.05 -30.10
C GLU A 265 15.24 -21.28 -30.22
N ALA A 266 16.24 -21.41 -29.34
CA ALA A 266 17.11 -22.58 -29.28
C ALA A 266 16.31 -23.85 -28.99
N PHE A 267 15.41 -23.83 -28.01
CA PHE A 267 14.55 -24.95 -27.66
C PHE A 267 13.58 -25.33 -28.80
N LYS A 268 13.02 -24.35 -29.51
CA LYS A 268 12.18 -24.57 -30.69
C LYS A 268 12.99 -25.23 -31.82
N SER A 269 14.20 -24.74 -32.08
CA SER A 269 15.11 -25.30 -33.08
C SER A 269 15.52 -26.73 -32.75
N GLU A 270 15.82 -27.02 -31.48
CA GLU A 270 16.17 -28.37 -31.02
C GLU A 270 14.99 -29.35 -31.21
N LYS A 271 13.77 -28.95 -30.80
CA LYS A 271 12.57 -29.75 -31.03
C LYS A 271 12.26 -29.98 -32.51
N GLU A 272 12.53 -29.00 -33.36
CA GLU A 272 12.34 -29.13 -34.80
C GLU A 272 13.35 -30.12 -35.40
N LYS A 273 14.61 -30.07 -34.96
CA LYS A 273 15.63 -31.05 -35.33
C LYS A 273 15.26 -32.46 -34.89
N GLU A 274 14.83 -32.65 -33.65
CA GLU A 274 14.34 -33.95 -33.15
C GLU A 274 13.15 -34.47 -33.98
N ARG A 275 12.22 -33.58 -34.36
CA ARG A 275 11.08 -33.92 -35.20
C ARG A 275 11.53 -34.38 -36.59
N LEU A 276 12.49 -33.70 -37.21
CA LEU A 276 13.04 -34.07 -38.51
C LEU A 276 13.79 -35.41 -38.44
N GLU A 277 14.61 -35.63 -37.41
CA GLU A 277 15.30 -36.91 -37.19
C GLU A 277 14.29 -38.05 -37.00
N ARG A 278 13.18 -37.81 -36.29
CA ARG A 278 12.11 -38.81 -36.10
C ARG A 278 11.41 -39.14 -37.42
N ILE A 279 11.16 -38.14 -38.26
CA ILE A 279 10.59 -38.32 -39.61
C ILE A 279 11.56 -39.12 -40.48
N GLN A 280 12.86 -38.80 -40.45
CA GLN A 280 13.88 -39.53 -41.20
C GLN A 280 13.96 -41.00 -40.77
N ARG A 281 14.03 -41.28 -39.46
CA ARG A 281 14.01 -42.65 -38.93
C ARG A 281 12.76 -43.41 -39.36
N PHE A 282 11.59 -42.76 -39.32
CA PHE A 282 10.34 -43.36 -39.77
C PHE A 282 10.36 -43.70 -41.27
N ASN A 283 10.92 -42.82 -42.10
CA ASN A 283 11.06 -43.07 -43.53
C ASN A 283 12.02 -44.23 -43.83
N VAL A 284 13.15 -44.32 -43.13
CA VAL A 284 14.09 -45.44 -43.25
C VAL A 284 13.40 -46.76 -42.88
N LEU A 285 12.69 -46.80 -41.75
CA LEU A 285 11.94 -47.99 -41.33
C LEU A 285 10.87 -48.39 -42.36
N LYS A 286 10.21 -47.41 -42.98
CA LYS A 286 9.20 -47.65 -44.02
C LYS A 286 9.82 -48.24 -45.29
N GLU A 287 11.00 -47.77 -45.69
CA GLU A 287 11.77 -48.32 -46.82
C GLU A 287 12.21 -49.77 -46.52
N GLU A 288 12.71 -50.05 -45.31
CA GLU A 288 13.09 -51.41 -44.88
C GLU A 288 11.89 -52.39 -44.90
N ILE A 289 10.71 -51.93 -44.46
CA ILE A 289 9.49 -52.73 -44.53
C ILE A 289 9.10 -52.99 -45.99
N ARG A 290 9.24 -51.99 -46.87
CA ARG A 290 8.90 -52.12 -48.30
C ARG A 290 9.83 -53.09 -49.02
N SER A 291 11.14 -52.99 -48.79
CA SER A 291 12.13 -53.91 -49.37
C SER A 291 11.95 -55.34 -48.85
N SER A 292 11.61 -55.51 -47.57
CA SER A 292 11.28 -56.82 -47.00
C SER A 292 10.00 -57.42 -47.58
N ALA A 293 9.00 -56.59 -47.91
CA ALA A 293 7.77 -57.03 -48.57
C ALA A 293 7.99 -57.43 -50.05
N GLU A 294 8.93 -56.79 -50.75
CA GLU A 294 9.29 -57.12 -52.14
C GLU A 294 10.09 -58.43 -52.23
N ILE A 295 10.87 -58.79 -51.20
CA ILE A 295 11.59 -60.08 -51.11
C ILE A 295 10.63 -61.25 -50.78
N GLY A 296 9.44 -60.96 -50.22
CA GLY A 296 8.45 -61.97 -49.82
C GLY A 296 7.46 -62.42 -50.89
N LEU A 297 7.55 -61.95 -52.15
CA LEU A 297 6.57 -62.25 -53.20
C LEU A 297 6.84 -63.52 -54.03
N HIS A 298 7.75 -64.40 -53.60
CA HIS A 298 7.95 -65.75 -54.16
C HIS A 298 7.95 -66.83 -53.07
N GLY A 299 6.82 -66.96 -52.38
CA GLY A 299 6.56 -68.10 -51.49
C GLY A 299 5.06 -68.39 -51.43
N ASP A 300 4.65 -69.46 -52.09
CA ASP A 300 3.31 -70.04 -52.01
C ASP A 300 2.90 -70.22 -50.54
N PHE A 301 1.93 -69.43 -50.08
CA PHE A 301 1.24 -69.67 -48.82
C PHE A 301 -0.23 -69.93 -49.11
N SER A 302 -0.51 -71.20 -49.45
CA SER A 302 -1.85 -71.78 -49.40
C SER A 302 -2.21 -72.14 -47.96
N GLY A 303 -3.43 -71.84 -47.55
CA GLY A 303 -4.11 -72.58 -46.48
C GLY A 303 -4.28 -71.84 -45.15
N GLU A 304 -5.51 -71.37 -44.94
CA GLU A 304 -6.30 -71.53 -43.72
C GLU A 304 -5.56 -71.89 -42.42
N SER A 305 -5.54 -70.97 -41.45
CA SER A 305 -5.95 -71.23 -40.05
C SER A 305 -5.65 -70.00 -39.18
N LEU A 306 -6.42 -69.87 -38.09
CA LEU A 306 -6.25 -68.92 -36.98
C LEU A 306 -6.81 -67.50 -37.17
N LEU A 307 -8.11 -67.46 -37.45
CA LEU A 307 -9.03 -66.68 -36.64
C LEU A 307 -8.95 -67.16 -35.17
N ARG A 308 -8.40 -66.37 -34.24
CA ARG A 308 -8.85 -66.33 -32.83
C ARG A 308 -8.35 -65.10 -32.06
N SER A 309 -9.34 -64.27 -31.72
CA SER A 309 -9.45 -63.43 -30.51
C SER A 309 -8.23 -62.60 -30.04
N SER A 310 -8.31 -61.28 -30.25
CA SER A 310 -8.27 -60.34 -29.11
C SER A 310 -8.98 -59.03 -29.45
N SER A 311 -9.92 -58.72 -28.58
CA SER A 311 -10.79 -57.56 -28.41
C SER A 311 -10.18 -56.21 -28.84
N ARG A 312 -10.84 -55.58 -29.82
CA ARG A 312 -10.73 -54.14 -30.11
C ARG A 312 -11.39 -53.33 -28.99
N VAL A 313 -10.59 -52.73 -28.11
CA VAL A 313 -11.03 -51.55 -27.35
C VAL A 313 -10.85 -50.35 -28.26
N ARG A 314 -11.96 -49.90 -28.85
CA ARG A 314 -12.04 -48.72 -29.72
C ARG A 314 -12.12 -47.47 -28.84
N VAL A 315 -10.98 -46.94 -28.40
CA VAL A 315 -10.93 -45.62 -27.77
C VAL A 315 -11.17 -44.58 -28.88
N LYS A 316 -12.39 -44.05 -28.96
CA LYS A 316 -12.69 -42.86 -29.76
C LYS A 316 -12.03 -41.65 -29.09
N HIS A 317 -10.89 -41.21 -29.61
CA HIS A 317 -10.45 -39.85 -29.35
C HIS A 317 -11.31 -38.90 -30.21
N PRO A 318 -12.05 -37.95 -29.61
CA PRO A 318 -12.68 -36.90 -30.39
C PRO A 318 -11.60 -36.03 -31.02
N LEU A 319 -11.69 -35.83 -32.34
CA LEU A 319 -10.91 -34.83 -33.05
C LEU A 319 -11.24 -33.45 -32.44
N PRO A 320 -10.24 -32.60 -32.12
CA PRO A 320 -10.51 -31.24 -31.70
C PRO A 320 -11.22 -30.50 -32.84
N SER A 321 -12.40 -29.98 -32.53
CA SER A 321 -13.17 -29.13 -33.43
C SER A 321 -12.32 -27.97 -33.92
N LYS A 322 -12.51 -27.63 -35.20
CA LYS A 322 -11.91 -26.47 -35.88
C LYS A 322 -11.72 -25.28 -34.95
N TRP A 323 -10.47 -24.85 -34.81
CA TRP A 323 -10.13 -23.55 -34.25
C TRP A 323 -10.56 -22.48 -35.27
N GLU A 324 -11.76 -21.94 -35.10
CA GLU A 324 -12.15 -20.71 -35.76
C GLU A 324 -11.36 -19.56 -35.13
N LYS A 325 -10.54 -18.89 -35.94
CA LYS A 325 -9.78 -17.70 -35.51
C LYS A 325 -10.77 -16.57 -35.17
N PRO A 326 -10.71 -15.95 -33.98
CA PRO A 326 -11.59 -14.85 -33.62
C PRO A 326 -11.11 -13.55 -34.27
N GLN A 327 -11.39 -13.37 -35.56
CA GLN A 327 -11.11 -12.09 -36.25
C GLN A 327 -12.06 -10.95 -35.83
N ASN A 328 -13.13 -11.24 -35.07
CA ASN A 328 -14.12 -10.25 -34.64
C ASN A 328 -13.83 -9.55 -33.31
N GLU A 329 -12.90 -10.04 -32.49
CA GLU A 329 -12.59 -9.39 -31.19
C GLU A 329 -11.59 -8.23 -31.33
N VAL A 330 -10.68 -8.29 -32.31
CA VAL A 330 -9.70 -7.22 -32.58
C VAL A 330 -10.38 -5.92 -33.05
N LYS A 331 -11.44 -6.02 -33.85
CA LYS A 331 -12.22 -4.84 -34.30
C LYS A 331 -13.06 -4.21 -33.18
N LYS A 332 -13.52 -5.00 -32.19
CA LYS A 332 -14.22 -4.47 -31.01
C LYS A 332 -13.27 -3.75 -30.05
N ALA A 333 -12.04 -4.22 -29.90
CA ALA A 333 -11.02 -3.56 -29.09
C ALA A 333 -10.54 -2.23 -29.69
N GLN A 334 -10.38 -2.15 -31.02
CA GLN A 334 -9.96 -0.91 -31.70
C GLN A 334 -11.00 0.22 -31.61
N ASN A 335 -12.30 -0.11 -31.65
CA ASN A 335 -13.37 0.89 -31.51
C ASN A 335 -13.55 1.40 -30.06
N ALA A 336 -13.16 0.60 -29.06
CA ALA A 336 -13.19 1.04 -27.66
C ALA A 336 -12.07 2.06 -27.35
N VAL A 337 -10.92 1.93 -27.99
CA VAL A 337 -9.76 2.83 -27.81
C VAL A 337 -9.98 4.21 -28.48
N SER A 338 -10.74 4.28 -29.58
CA SER A 338 -11.02 5.57 -30.23
C SER A 338 -12.06 6.42 -29.47
N ASN A 339 -13.01 5.78 -28.78
CA ASN A 339 -13.98 6.48 -27.94
C ASN A 339 -13.35 7.05 -26.65
N LEU A 340 -12.33 6.40 -26.09
CA LEU A 340 -11.61 6.89 -24.91
C LEU A 340 -10.78 8.16 -25.21
N HIS A 341 -10.19 8.27 -26.41
CA HIS A 341 -9.42 9.46 -26.80
C HIS A 341 -10.30 10.71 -27.01
N LYS A 342 -11.61 10.53 -27.28
CA LYS A 342 -12.54 11.64 -27.44
C LYS A 342 -12.97 12.24 -26.10
N ILE A 343 -13.16 11.38 -25.09
CA ILE A 343 -13.53 11.77 -23.72
C ILE A 343 -12.37 12.51 -23.02
N PHE A 344 -11.12 12.07 -23.21
CA PHE A 344 -9.95 12.71 -22.62
C PHE A 344 -9.61 14.10 -23.19
N ARG A 345 -10.06 14.43 -24.42
CA ARG A 345 -9.88 15.78 -24.98
C ARG A 345 -10.87 16.79 -24.39
N GLU A 346 -12.11 16.39 -24.13
CA GLU A 346 -13.14 17.28 -23.59
C GLU A 346 -12.93 17.63 -22.10
N GLU A 347 -12.21 16.81 -21.33
CA GLU A 347 -11.84 17.12 -19.94
C GLU A 347 -10.62 18.05 -19.81
N LYS A 348 -9.73 18.06 -20.81
CA LYS A 348 -8.54 18.93 -20.80
C LYS A 348 -8.93 20.39 -21.04
N ASP A 349 -9.87 20.63 -21.96
CA ASP A 349 -10.36 21.97 -22.30
C ASP A 349 -11.21 22.61 -21.17
N LYS A 350 -11.76 21.80 -20.26
CA LYS A 350 -12.48 22.31 -19.06
C LYS A 350 -11.58 22.71 -17.90
N LYS A 351 -10.37 22.16 -17.82
CA LYS A 351 -9.41 22.50 -16.75
C LYS A 351 -8.68 23.82 -17.01
N GLU A 352 -8.41 24.15 -18.27
CA GLU A 352 -7.76 25.41 -18.64
C GLU A 352 -8.66 26.65 -18.38
N HIS A 353 -9.98 26.50 -18.36
CA HIS A 353 -10.89 27.63 -18.13
C HIS A 353 -11.13 27.97 -16.64
N ILE A 354 -10.75 27.09 -15.71
CA ILE A 354 -10.93 27.32 -14.26
C ILE A 354 -9.72 28.04 -13.64
N GLU A 355 -8.55 27.98 -14.30
CA GLU A 355 -7.28 28.46 -13.75
C GLU A 355 -7.04 29.98 -13.95
N GLU A 356 -7.81 30.64 -14.83
CA GLU A 356 -7.68 32.09 -15.09
C GLU A 356 -8.42 32.98 -14.07
N THR A 357 -9.28 32.42 -13.22
CA THR A 357 -10.12 33.24 -12.30
C THR A 357 -9.51 33.47 -10.91
N ARG A 358 -8.28 33.01 -10.63
CA ARG A 358 -7.68 33.02 -9.27
C ARG A 358 -6.49 33.96 -9.08
N LYS A 359 -6.38 35.01 -9.89
CA LYS A 359 -5.39 36.08 -9.65
C LYS A 359 -6.06 37.44 -9.62
N HIS A 360 -6.55 37.86 -8.45
CA HIS A 360 -6.45 39.22 -7.89
C HIS A 360 -7.40 39.41 -6.71
N SER A 361 -6.87 39.46 -5.48
CA SER A 361 -7.37 40.39 -4.44
C SER A 361 -6.39 40.42 -3.27
N LYS A 362 -5.91 41.63 -2.99
CA LYS A 362 -4.84 42.00 -2.05
C LYS A 362 -5.47 42.43 -0.72
N GLU A 363 -4.72 42.16 0.34
CA GLU A 363 -4.88 42.43 1.77
C GLU A 363 -5.71 43.67 2.20
N GLU A 364 -6.78 43.42 2.97
CA GLU A 364 -7.23 44.25 4.08
C GLU A 364 -7.35 43.35 5.32
N ARG A 365 -6.73 43.75 6.45
CA ARG A 365 -6.67 42.95 7.68
C ARG A 365 -7.98 43.05 8.45
N GLU A 366 -8.88 42.12 8.16
CA GLU A 366 -9.93 41.71 9.10
C GLU A 366 -9.31 41.09 10.36
N PRO A 367 -9.96 41.16 11.53
CA PRO A 367 -9.48 40.48 12.74
C PRO A 367 -9.22 39.01 12.42
N ASP A 368 -7.99 38.52 12.69
CA ASP A 368 -7.51 37.17 12.35
C ASP A 368 -8.61 36.13 12.57
N SER A 369 -9.33 35.80 11.50
CA SER A 369 -10.46 34.89 11.57
C SER A 369 -9.89 33.47 11.61
N PHE A 370 -9.93 32.83 12.78
CA PHE A 370 -9.57 31.44 12.89
C PHE A 370 -10.54 30.57 12.08
N LYS A 371 -10.02 29.61 11.33
CA LYS A 371 -10.75 28.66 10.51
C LYS A 371 -10.56 27.24 11.03
N PHE A 372 -11.47 26.34 10.65
CA PHE A 372 -11.32 24.91 10.88
C PHE A 372 -9.95 24.44 10.36
N GLY A 373 -9.22 23.70 11.18
CA GLY A 373 -7.90 23.16 10.84
C GLY A 373 -6.73 24.09 11.18
N ASP A 374 -6.96 25.33 11.62
CA ASP A 374 -5.88 26.21 12.02
C ASP A 374 -5.16 25.67 13.26
N ILE A 375 -3.82 25.60 13.18
CA ILE A 375 -2.99 25.26 14.33
C ILE A 375 -2.80 26.50 15.19
N VAL A 376 -3.12 26.39 16.47
CA VAL A 376 -3.11 27.50 17.43
C VAL A 376 -2.34 27.15 18.69
N THR A 377 -1.77 28.17 19.33
CA THR A 377 -1.18 28.08 20.67
C THR A 377 -2.06 28.81 21.66
N ILE A 378 -2.33 28.15 22.78
CA ILE A 378 -3.09 28.73 23.88
C ILE A 378 -2.21 29.73 24.64
N THR A 379 -2.66 30.96 24.78
CA THR A 379 -1.87 32.04 25.41
C THR A 379 -2.20 32.26 26.89
N GLU A 380 -3.34 31.75 27.36
CA GLU A 380 -3.87 32.01 28.70
C GLU A 380 -4.42 30.75 29.39
N GLY A 381 -4.55 30.79 30.72
CA GLY A 381 -5.13 29.71 31.52
C GLY A 381 -4.20 28.51 31.79
N ILE A 382 -4.78 27.42 32.31
CA ILE A 382 -4.04 26.21 32.72
C ILE A 382 -3.40 25.46 31.53
N LEU A 383 -3.89 25.71 30.32
CA LEU A 383 -3.40 25.09 29.08
C LEU A 383 -2.44 26.01 28.32
N LYS A 384 -1.97 27.10 28.94
CA LYS A 384 -1.05 28.06 28.33
C LYS A 384 0.20 27.37 27.79
N GLY A 385 0.55 27.68 26.55
CA GLY A 385 1.70 27.13 25.83
C GLY A 385 1.38 25.83 25.07
N ARG A 386 0.23 25.19 25.30
CA ARG A 386 -0.17 24.00 24.53
C ARG A 386 -0.58 24.38 23.12
N VAL A 387 -0.26 23.47 22.19
CA VAL A 387 -0.59 23.59 20.77
C VAL A 387 -1.79 22.69 20.49
N GLY A 388 -2.80 23.24 19.82
CA GLY A 388 -3.99 22.52 19.41
C GLY A 388 -4.45 22.93 18.02
N VAL A 389 -5.53 22.31 17.57
CA VAL A 389 -6.13 22.61 16.27
C VAL A 389 -7.56 23.11 16.47
N VAL A 390 -7.89 24.20 15.78
CA VAL A 390 -9.23 24.78 15.76
C VAL A 390 -10.19 23.82 15.07
N HIS A 391 -11.21 23.40 15.80
CA HIS A 391 -12.23 22.48 15.31
C HIS A 391 -13.56 23.19 15.04
N GLU A 392 -13.94 24.18 15.83
CA GLU A 392 -15.18 24.93 15.61
C GLU A 392 -15.03 26.32 16.20
N VAL A 393 -15.54 27.33 15.51
CA VAL A 393 -15.62 28.70 16.03
C VAL A 393 -17.09 29.00 16.29
N ASP A 394 -17.45 29.13 17.56
CA ASP A 394 -18.80 29.52 17.98
C ASP A 394 -19.01 31.01 17.68
N THR A 395 -20.23 31.35 17.26
CA THR A 395 -20.76 32.71 17.17
C THR A 395 -20.52 33.56 18.42
N LYS A 396 -20.38 32.93 19.59
CA LYS A 396 -20.09 33.59 20.87
C LYS A 396 -18.62 33.95 21.09
N GLY A 397 -17.74 33.77 20.10
CA GLY A 397 -16.32 34.09 20.20
C GLY A 397 -15.51 33.09 21.03
N ASN A 398 -16.01 31.87 21.19
CA ASN A 398 -15.28 30.73 21.74
C ASN A 398 -14.85 29.79 20.61
N VAL A 399 -13.72 29.14 20.79
CA VAL A 399 -13.17 28.18 19.84
C VAL A 399 -13.06 26.82 20.51
N LYS A 400 -13.67 25.80 19.89
CA LYS A 400 -13.45 24.39 20.25
C LYS A 400 -12.09 23.98 19.69
N ILE A 401 -11.18 23.57 20.57
CA ILE A 401 -9.79 23.25 20.24
C ILE A 401 -9.50 21.82 20.68
N ILE A 402 -8.86 21.08 19.77
CA ILE A 402 -8.38 19.72 20.02
C ILE A 402 -6.90 19.79 20.39
N LEU A 403 -6.56 19.25 21.56
CA LEU A 403 -5.22 19.23 22.17
C LEU A 403 -4.80 17.79 22.40
N GLY A 404 -4.18 17.16 21.41
CA GLY A 404 -3.85 15.73 21.48
C GLY A 404 -5.11 14.89 21.68
N SER A 405 -5.22 14.21 22.82
CA SER A 405 -6.40 13.40 23.20
C SER A 405 -7.48 14.17 23.96
N MET A 406 -7.34 15.49 24.15
CA MET A 406 -8.30 16.30 24.90
C MET A 406 -9.03 17.29 23.98
N VAL A 407 -10.27 17.62 24.34
CA VAL A 407 -11.07 18.64 23.66
C VAL A 407 -11.49 19.71 24.67
N THR A 408 -11.30 20.98 24.33
CA THR A 408 -11.63 22.11 25.22
C THR A 408 -12.21 23.28 24.43
N ARG A 409 -12.89 24.21 25.13
CA ARG A 409 -13.38 25.47 24.56
C ARG A 409 -12.66 26.64 25.19
N ILE A 410 -12.07 27.51 24.37
CA ILE A 410 -11.27 28.66 24.82
C ILE A 410 -11.73 29.91 24.06
N PRO A 411 -11.83 31.08 24.70
CA PRO A 411 -12.13 32.34 24.01
C PRO A 411 -11.11 32.62 22.90
N VAL A 412 -11.54 33.22 21.78
CA VAL A 412 -10.67 33.61 20.66
C VAL A 412 -9.49 34.49 21.13
N SER A 413 -9.69 35.33 22.16
CA SER A 413 -8.63 36.15 22.75
C SER A 413 -7.52 35.36 23.45
N GLY A 414 -7.82 34.12 23.87
CA GLY A 414 -6.90 33.23 24.58
C GLY A 414 -6.05 32.34 23.67
N ILE A 415 -6.07 32.59 22.35
CA ILE A 415 -5.33 31.81 21.35
C ILE A 415 -4.62 32.68 20.34
N ARG A 416 -3.60 32.11 19.70
CA ARG A 416 -2.84 32.73 18.61
C ARG A 416 -2.48 31.69 17.57
N HIS A 417 -2.42 32.05 16.28
CA HIS A 417 -1.88 31.18 15.24
C HIS A 417 -0.48 30.67 15.61
N PHE A 418 -0.29 29.36 15.48
CA PHE A 418 1.02 28.74 15.65
C PHE A 418 1.91 29.14 14.47
N LYS A 419 2.85 30.06 14.73
CA LYS A 419 3.86 30.44 13.73
C LYS A 419 4.98 29.41 13.76
N ARG A 420 5.05 28.58 12.72
CA ARG A 420 6.22 27.73 12.44
C ARG A 420 7.42 28.67 12.25
N ARG A 421 8.45 28.55 13.09
CA ARG A 421 9.74 29.21 12.80
C ARG A 421 10.20 28.64 11.47
N LYS A 422 10.33 29.52 10.46
CA LYS A 422 10.88 29.18 9.15
C LYS A 422 12.38 28.96 9.26
#